data_AF-A0A507F4F0-F1
#
_entry.id   AF-A0A507F4F0-F1
#
_cell.length_a   1.000
_cell.length_b   1.000
_cell.length_c   1.000
_cell.angle_alpha   90.00
_cell.angle_beta   90.00
_cell.angle_gamma   90.00
#
_symmetry.space_group_name_H-M   'P 1'
#
loop_
_entity.id
_entity.type
_entity.pdbx_description
1 polymer ?
#
loop_
_entity_poly.entity_id
_entity_poly.type
_entity_poly.pdbx_seq_one_letter_code
_entity_poly.pdbx_strand_id
1 'polypeptide(L)'
;MTVAPATACPLHDGRILVHLLYLKTIMTVQPEVRQLYRSFLRLHASWPPQPSRPARLQSYILTRVRNEFRQPTESLAERLKYGQEQLASLQRILDNEIEKKYPIPETSPIHAFLPPKKTYTLLDQEAQDTLAEKTTVSYFKDYLASKFERQ
;
A
#
# COMPACT_ATOMS: atom_id res chain seq x y z
N MET A 1 18.29 62.41 8.58
CA MET A 1 17.17 61.66 9.18
C MET A 1 16.66 60.70 8.11
N THR A 2 17.39 59.61 7.91
CA THR A 2 17.16 58.22 8.40
C THR A 2 16.43 57.39 7.35
N VAL A 3 17.24 56.86 6.43
CA VAL A 3 16.88 55.81 5.48
C VAL A 3 16.86 54.48 6.24
N ALA A 4 15.72 53.79 6.23
CA ALA A 4 15.58 52.45 6.81
C ALA A 4 16.12 51.37 5.85
N PRO A 5 16.93 50.41 6.32
CA PRO A 5 17.52 49.39 5.47
C PRO A 5 16.58 48.19 5.25
N ALA A 6 16.68 47.63 4.03
CA ALA A 6 16.06 46.39 3.60
C ALA A 6 16.43 45.22 4.53
N THR A 7 15.43 44.60 5.15
CA THR A 7 15.59 43.35 5.89
C THR A 7 15.48 42.20 4.89
N ALA A 8 16.63 41.78 4.36
CA ALA A 8 16.76 40.51 3.66
C ALA A 8 16.74 39.37 4.71
N CYS A 9 15.69 38.56 4.71
CA CYS A 9 15.65 37.30 5.45
C CYS A 9 16.50 36.24 4.71
N PRO A 10 17.45 35.55 5.38
CA PRO A 10 18.32 34.59 4.73
C PRO A 10 17.72 33.17 4.70
N LEU A 11 17.90 32.54 3.53
CA LEU A 11 18.16 31.11 3.31
C LEU A 11 17.42 30.08 4.18
N HIS A 12 16.35 29.50 3.63
CA HIS A 12 15.90 28.15 4.00
C HIS A 12 15.68 27.19 2.81
N ASP A 13 15.99 27.62 1.57
CA ASP A 13 15.70 26.84 0.34
C ASP A 13 16.85 25.93 -0.15
N GLY A 14 18.04 26.01 0.44
CA GLY A 14 19.20 25.25 -0.03
C GLY A 14 19.14 23.74 0.25
N ARG A 15 18.46 23.29 1.31
CA ARG A 15 18.44 21.86 1.69
C ARG A 15 17.58 21.00 0.76
N ILE A 16 16.50 21.56 0.22
CA ILE A 16 15.57 20.81 -0.64
C ILE A 16 16.21 20.57 -2.02
N LEU A 17 16.90 21.58 -2.57
CA LEU A 17 17.59 21.48 -3.84
C LEU A 17 18.76 20.47 -3.79
N VAL A 18 19.53 20.45 -2.71
CA VAL A 18 20.64 19.49 -2.55
C VAL A 18 20.14 18.05 -2.46
N HIS A 19 19.04 17.80 -1.74
CA HIS A 19 18.43 16.46 -1.68
C HIS A 19 17.89 15.99 -3.03
N LEU A 20 17.21 16.87 -3.78
CA LEU A 20 16.65 16.53 -5.09
C LEU A 20 17.74 16.28 -6.14
N LEU A 21 18.84 17.02 -6.10
CA LEU A 21 19.99 16.80 -6.97
C LEU A 21 20.72 15.49 -6.62
N TYR A 22 20.96 15.22 -5.33
CA TYR A 22 21.60 13.99 -4.85
C TYR A 22 20.83 12.72 -5.27
N LEU A 23 19.50 12.76 -5.21
CA LEU A 23 18.60 11.70 -5.66
C LEU A 23 18.69 11.43 -7.17
N LYS A 24 18.69 12.49 -7.97
CA LYS A 24 18.79 12.36 -9.42
C LYS A 24 20.12 11.70 -9.78
N THR A 25 21.20 12.07 -9.10
CA THR A 25 22.53 11.49 -9.30
C THR A 25 22.59 10.03 -8.84
N ILE A 26 22.12 9.66 -7.64
CA ILE A 26 22.14 8.25 -7.18
C ILE A 26 21.30 7.35 -8.07
N MET A 27 20.08 7.77 -8.43
CA MET A 27 19.21 6.98 -9.30
C MET A 27 19.76 6.86 -10.73
N THR A 28 20.65 7.75 -11.17
CA THR A 28 21.37 7.64 -12.45
C THR A 28 22.66 6.83 -12.36
N VAL A 29 23.31 6.80 -11.20
CA VAL A 29 24.63 6.20 -11.01
C VAL A 29 24.53 4.73 -10.57
N GLN A 30 23.45 4.32 -9.89
CA GLN A 30 23.33 2.99 -9.32
C GLN A 30 22.17 2.18 -9.93
N PRO A 31 22.45 1.22 -10.84
CA PRO A 31 21.41 0.46 -11.54
C PRO A 31 20.58 -0.42 -10.60
N GLU A 32 21.18 -0.92 -9.52
CA GLU A 32 20.56 -1.80 -8.53
C GLU A 32 19.43 -1.10 -7.75
N VAL A 33 19.70 0.12 -7.28
CA VAL A 33 18.70 0.97 -6.58
C VAL A 33 17.52 1.25 -7.51
N ARG A 34 17.79 1.53 -8.79
CA ARG A 34 16.75 1.80 -9.79
C ARG A 34 15.91 0.55 -10.08
N GLN A 35 16.53 -0.63 -10.16
CA GLN A 35 15.83 -1.89 -10.36
C GLN A 35 14.93 -2.21 -9.16
N LEU A 36 15.44 -2.04 -7.94
CA LEU A 36 14.68 -2.25 -6.71
C LEU A 36 13.48 -1.30 -6.62
N TYR A 37 13.67 -0.01 -6.94
CA TYR A 37 12.55 0.94 -6.97
C TYR A 37 11.47 0.52 -7.99
N ARG A 38 11.88 0.06 -9.18
CA ARG A 38 10.95 -0.43 -10.20
C ARG A 38 10.22 -1.71 -9.78
N SER A 39 10.87 -2.63 -9.07
CA SER A 39 10.20 -3.82 -8.57
C SER A 39 9.14 -3.47 -7.55
N PHE A 40 9.38 -2.51 -6.65
CA PHE A 40 8.35 -1.99 -5.75
C PHE A 40 7.15 -1.38 -6.50
N LEU A 41 7.40 -0.62 -7.58
CA LEU A 41 6.31 -0.04 -8.37
C LEU A 41 5.48 -1.09 -9.11
N ARG A 42 6.13 -2.14 -9.65
CA ARG A 42 5.43 -3.27 -10.28
C ARG A 42 4.59 -4.03 -9.26
N LEU A 43 5.18 -4.33 -8.10
CA LEU A 43 4.49 -4.99 -7.00
C LEU A 43 3.31 -4.15 -6.52
N HIS A 44 3.45 -2.83 -6.40
CA HIS A 44 2.36 -1.92 -6.06
C HIS A 44 1.20 -1.98 -7.06
N ALA A 45 1.48 -2.14 -8.35
CA ALA A 45 0.46 -2.22 -9.40
C ALA A 45 -0.36 -3.51 -9.34
N SER A 46 0.17 -4.59 -8.76
CA SER A 46 -0.58 -5.84 -8.56
C SER A 46 -1.46 -5.85 -7.32
N TRP A 47 -1.44 -4.80 -6.48
CA TRP A 47 -2.36 -4.73 -5.33
C TRP A 47 -3.80 -4.51 -5.82
N PRO A 48 -4.77 -5.20 -5.23
CA PRO A 48 -6.18 -5.01 -5.58
C PRO A 48 -6.63 -3.57 -5.25
N PRO A 49 -7.45 -2.95 -6.11
CA PRO A 49 -8.00 -1.63 -5.85
C PRO A 49 -8.90 -1.65 -4.61
N GLN A 50 -8.85 -0.58 -3.81
CA GLN A 50 -9.64 -0.43 -2.58
C GLN A 50 -10.50 0.86 -2.65
N PRO A 51 -11.50 0.94 -3.55
CA PRO A 51 -12.22 2.18 -3.83
C PRO A 51 -13.06 2.66 -2.64
N SER A 52 -13.69 1.77 -1.88
CA SER A 52 -14.56 2.12 -0.74
C SER A 52 -13.81 2.32 0.60
N ARG A 53 -12.49 2.08 0.66
CA ARG A 53 -11.72 2.36 1.89
C ARG A 53 -11.31 3.84 1.94
N PRO A 54 -11.59 4.56 3.05
CA PRO A 54 -11.17 5.95 3.21
C PRO A 54 -9.64 6.07 3.28
N ALA A 55 -8.98 5.10 3.91
CA ALA A 55 -7.52 4.97 3.93
C ALA A 55 -7.10 3.83 2.99
N ARG A 56 -6.58 4.19 1.81
CA ARG A 56 -6.14 3.22 0.80
C ARG A 56 -4.73 2.74 1.13
N LEU A 57 -4.59 1.44 1.36
CA LEU A 57 -3.27 0.85 1.66
C LEU A 57 -2.30 1.05 0.49
N GLN A 58 -2.80 0.93 -0.74
CA GLN A 58 -2.02 1.10 -1.97
C GLN A 58 -1.36 2.49 -2.04
N SER A 59 -2.11 3.57 -1.76
CA SER A 59 -1.55 4.94 -1.79
C SER A 59 -0.56 5.17 -0.66
N TYR A 60 -0.79 4.59 0.52
CA TYR A 60 0.13 4.63 1.64
C TYR A 60 1.47 3.95 1.30
N ILE A 61 1.43 2.74 0.73
CA ILE A 61 2.62 2.00 0.31
C ILE A 61 3.42 2.82 -0.71
N LEU A 62 2.77 3.37 -1.73
CA LEU A 62 3.45 4.16 -2.76
C LEU A 62 4.13 5.40 -2.17
N THR A 63 3.44 6.10 -1.28
CA THR A 63 3.96 7.30 -0.61
C THR A 63 5.17 6.94 0.25
N ARG A 64 5.07 5.84 1.00
CA ARG A 64 6.16 5.37 1.86
C ARG A 64 7.38 4.94 1.05
N VAL A 65 7.21 4.16 -0.02
CA VAL A 65 8.30 3.79 -0.93
C VAL A 65 8.99 5.05 -1.50
N ARG A 66 8.22 6.02 -1.99
CA ARG A 66 8.80 7.27 -2.50
C ARG A 66 9.60 8.02 -1.44
N ASN A 67 9.09 8.08 -0.21
CA ASN A 67 9.76 8.77 0.88
C ASN A 67 11.03 8.05 1.32
N GLU A 68 11.00 6.71 1.45
CA GLU A 68 12.16 5.91 1.85
C GLU A 68 13.32 6.02 0.86
N PHE A 69 13.04 5.97 -0.44
CA PHE A 69 14.06 6.13 -1.46
C PHE A 69 14.63 7.56 -1.54
N ARG A 70 13.95 8.55 -0.93
CA ARG A 70 14.40 9.95 -0.85
C ARG A 70 15.28 10.26 0.36
N GLN A 71 15.28 9.40 1.37
CA GLN A 71 16.04 9.62 2.58
C GLN A 71 17.54 9.48 2.33
N PRO A 72 18.37 10.37 2.88
CA PRO A 72 19.82 10.19 2.87
C PRO A 72 20.18 8.90 3.62
N THR A 73 21.30 8.30 3.23
CA THR A 73 21.74 7.01 3.74
C THR A 73 23.23 7.01 3.95
N GLU A 74 23.66 6.50 5.10
CA GLU A 74 25.07 6.35 5.46
C GLU A 74 25.66 5.07 4.85
N SER A 75 24.89 3.97 4.80
CA SER A 75 25.28 2.69 4.21
C SER A 75 24.30 2.21 3.13
N LEU A 76 24.67 2.35 1.86
CA LEU A 76 23.80 1.98 0.74
C LEU A 76 23.55 0.47 0.66
N ALA A 77 24.58 -0.33 0.95
CA ALA A 77 24.50 -1.80 0.87
C ALA A 77 23.47 -2.36 1.87
N GLU A 78 23.48 -1.86 3.11
CA GLU A 78 22.50 -2.26 4.13
C GLU A 78 21.09 -1.86 3.74
N ARG A 79 20.91 -0.67 3.18
CA ARG A 79 19.58 -0.19 2.78
C ARG A 79 19.04 -0.93 1.56
N LEU A 80 19.91 -1.33 0.63
CA LEU A 80 19.55 -2.21 -0.48
C LEU A 80 19.10 -3.58 0.02
N LYS A 81 19.86 -4.20 0.93
CA LYS A 81 19.51 -5.49 1.53
C LYS A 81 18.15 -5.40 2.26
N TYR A 82 17.99 -4.39 3.10
CA TYR A 82 16.72 -4.14 3.79
C TYR A 82 15.57 -3.95 2.81
N GLY A 83 15.76 -3.17 1.74
CA GLY A 83 14.75 -2.97 0.72
C GLY A 83 14.38 -4.26 -0.03
N GLN A 84 15.32 -5.16 -0.29
CA GLN A 84 15.05 -6.47 -0.87
C GLN A 84 14.22 -7.36 0.07
N GLU A 85 14.54 -7.37 1.36
CA GLU A 85 13.77 -8.10 2.39
C GLU A 85 12.33 -7.59 2.51
N GLN A 86 12.15 -6.26 2.46
CA GLN A 86 10.82 -5.64 2.47
C GLN A 86 10.04 -5.96 1.19
N LEU A 87 10.68 -5.91 0.02
CA LEU A 87 10.05 -6.29 -1.24
C LEU A 87 9.57 -7.75 -1.20
N ALA A 88 10.42 -8.67 -0.73
CA ALA A 88 10.05 -10.07 -0.58
C ALA A 88 8.87 -10.23 0.37
N SER A 89 8.89 -9.56 1.52
CA SER A 89 7.81 -9.63 2.50
C SER A 89 6.47 -9.14 1.93
N LEU A 90 6.46 -8.04 1.17
CA LEU A 90 5.25 -7.55 0.49
C LEU A 90 4.74 -8.53 -0.56
N GLN A 91 5.65 -9.19 -1.29
CA GLN A 91 5.28 -10.21 -2.27
C GLN A 91 4.58 -11.40 -1.60
N ARG A 92 5.12 -11.88 -0.48
CA ARG A 92 4.52 -12.98 0.30
C ARG A 92 3.11 -12.67 0.80
N ILE A 93 2.87 -11.41 1.18
CA ILE A 93 1.53 -10.95 1.58
C ILE A 93 0.58 -11.03 0.38
N LEU A 94 1.01 -10.54 -0.78
CA LEU A 94 0.19 -10.53 -2.00
C LEU A 94 -0.12 -11.95 -2.48
N ASP A 95 0.83 -12.88 -2.32
CA ASP A 95 0.68 -14.28 -2.67
C ASP A 95 -0.06 -15.13 -1.62
N ASN A 96 -0.56 -14.50 -0.53
CA ASN A 96 -1.22 -15.15 0.60
C ASN A 96 -0.44 -16.36 1.14
N GLU A 97 0.90 -16.24 1.24
CA GLU A 97 1.75 -17.38 1.64
C GLU A 97 1.42 -17.94 3.03
N ILE A 98 0.93 -17.09 3.96
CA ILE A 98 0.57 -17.53 5.32
C ILE A 98 -0.61 -18.51 5.27
N GLU A 99 -1.65 -18.20 4.51
CA GLU A 99 -2.82 -19.09 4.36
C GLU A 99 -2.42 -20.40 3.68
N LYS A 100 -1.50 -20.34 2.71
CA LYS A 100 -0.97 -21.53 2.05
C LYS A 100 -0.11 -22.40 2.97
N LYS A 101 0.71 -21.78 3.82
CA LYS A 101 1.66 -22.48 4.71
C LYS A 101 0.99 -23.04 5.96
N TYR A 102 -0.05 -22.36 6.45
CA TYR A 102 -0.81 -22.77 7.63
C TYR A 102 -2.29 -22.86 7.28
N PRO A 103 -2.69 -23.83 6.42
CA PRO A 103 -4.09 -24.01 6.08
C PRO A 103 -4.85 -24.39 7.34
N ILE A 104 -5.95 -23.67 7.61
CA ILE A 104 -6.84 -23.99 8.73
C ILE A 104 -7.71 -25.17 8.27
N PRO A 105 -7.67 -26.32 8.96
CA PRO A 105 -8.54 -27.45 8.65
C PRO A 105 -10.01 -27.03 8.77
N GLU A 106 -10.87 -27.45 7.86
CA GLU A 106 -12.28 -27.05 7.87
C GLU A 106 -13.03 -27.46 9.15
N THR A 107 -12.55 -28.52 9.82
CA THR A 107 -13.05 -29.03 11.10
C THR A 107 -12.46 -28.33 12.33
N SER A 108 -11.58 -27.34 12.13
CA SER A 108 -10.90 -26.67 13.24
C SER A 108 -11.87 -25.84 14.09
N PRO A 109 -11.80 -25.93 15.43
CA PRO A 109 -12.60 -25.11 16.33
C PRO A 109 -12.28 -23.61 16.18
N ILE A 110 -11.16 -23.25 15.57
CA ILE A 110 -10.80 -21.86 15.24
C ILE A 110 -11.87 -21.23 14.34
N HIS A 111 -12.53 -21.99 13.47
CA HIS A 111 -13.63 -21.48 12.65
C HIS A 111 -14.86 -21.04 13.45
N ALA A 112 -15.04 -21.52 14.68
CA ALA A 112 -16.11 -21.05 15.57
C ALA A 112 -15.81 -19.67 16.18
N PHE A 113 -14.53 -19.31 16.29
CA PHE A 113 -14.08 -18.00 16.81
C PHE A 113 -13.85 -16.98 15.70
N LEU A 114 -13.66 -17.43 14.47
CA LEU A 114 -13.63 -16.55 13.31
C LEU A 114 -15.06 -16.13 12.93
N PRO A 115 -15.26 -14.90 12.43
CA PRO A 115 -16.51 -14.53 11.81
C PRO A 115 -16.91 -15.58 10.76
N PRO A 116 -18.20 -15.94 10.66
CA PRO A 116 -18.63 -16.87 9.63
C PRO A 116 -18.16 -16.39 8.26
N LYS A 117 -17.81 -17.30 7.34
CA LYS A 117 -17.34 -16.93 5.97
C LYS A 117 -18.30 -15.95 5.27
N LYS A 118 -19.60 -16.02 5.58
CA LYS A 118 -20.67 -15.12 5.12
C LYS A 118 -20.59 -13.68 5.66
N THR A 119 -19.87 -13.44 6.75
CA THR A 119 -19.61 -12.10 7.29
C THR A 119 -18.58 -11.37 6.44
N TYR A 120 -17.62 -12.09 5.86
CA TYR A 120 -16.66 -11.51 4.93
C TYR A 120 -17.28 -11.12 3.59
N THR A 121 -18.39 -11.75 3.19
CA THR A 121 -19.15 -11.28 2.01
C THR A 121 -19.71 -9.88 2.18
N LEU A 122 -20.01 -9.40 3.41
CA LEU A 122 -20.40 -8.00 3.64
C LEU A 122 -19.21 -7.03 3.58
N LEU A 123 -17.99 -7.56 3.67
CA LEU A 123 -16.74 -6.82 3.51
C LEU A 123 -16.25 -6.85 2.05
N ASP A 124 -16.92 -7.62 1.20
CA ASP A 124 -16.60 -7.77 -0.21
C ASP A 124 -17.08 -6.54 -0.98
N GLN A 125 -16.28 -6.09 -1.94
CA GLN A 125 -16.53 -4.82 -2.64
C GLN A 125 -17.89 -4.85 -3.36
N GLU A 126 -18.20 -5.96 -4.04
CA GLU A 126 -19.46 -6.16 -4.77
C GLU A 126 -20.69 -6.08 -3.85
N ALA A 127 -20.57 -6.60 -2.63
CA ALA A 127 -21.63 -6.53 -1.63
C ALA A 127 -21.78 -5.13 -1.03
N GLN A 128 -20.67 -4.42 -0.83
CA GLN A 128 -20.71 -3.04 -0.33
C GLN A 128 -21.28 -2.07 -1.36
N ASP A 129 -20.94 -2.26 -2.64
CA ASP A 129 -21.44 -1.44 -3.73
C ASP A 129 -22.97 -1.63 -3.89
N THR A 130 -23.46 -2.88 -3.80
CA THR A 130 -24.90 -3.17 -3.82
C THR A 130 -25.64 -2.69 -2.56
N LEU A 131 -24.99 -2.67 -1.39
CA LEU A 131 -25.52 -2.07 -0.15
C LEU A 131 -25.52 -0.54 -0.18
N ALA A 132 -24.60 0.10 -0.92
CA ALA A 132 -24.59 1.55 -1.08
C ALA A 132 -25.75 2.03 -1.96
N GLU A 133 -26.16 1.20 -2.92
CA GLU A 133 -27.28 1.49 -3.82
C GLU A 133 -28.65 1.11 -3.26
N LYS A 134 -28.72 0.17 -2.29
CA LYS A 134 -29.98 -0.42 -1.80
C LYS A 134 -30.05 -0.48 -0.27
N THR A 135 -31.25 -0.32 0.28
CA THR A 135 -31.51 -0.47 1.72
C THR A 135 -31.13 -1.87 2.20
N THR A 136 -30.64 -2.02 3.43
CA THR A 136 -30.14 -3.28 4.00
C THR A 136 -31.09 -4.47 3.81
N VAL A 137 -32.40 -4.24 3.89
CA VAL A 137 -33.42 -5.31 3.76
C VAL A 137 -33.59 -5.80 2.32
N SER A 138 -33.49 -4.93 1.31
CA SER A 138 -33.62 -5.32 -0.10
C SER A 138 -32.35 -6.00 -0.62
N TYR A 139 -31.18 -5.62 -0.10
CA TYR A 139 -29.91 -6.31 -0.37
C TYR A 139 -29.96 -7.79 0.00
N PHE A 140 -30.45 -8.15 1.20
CA PHE A 140 -30.51 -9.56 1.61
C PHE A 140 -31.41 -10.40 0.71
N LYS A 141 -32.51 -9.81 0.22
CA LYS A 141 -33.44 -10.48 -0.69
C LYS A 141 -32.82 -10.74 -2.07
N ASP A 142 -32.18 -9.73 -2.64
CA ASP A 142 -31.56 -9.83 -3.98
C ASP A 142 -30.28 -10.69 -3.96
N TYR A 143 -29.51 -10.63 -2.88
CA TYR A 143 -28.32 -11.48 -2.69
C TYR A 143 -28.70 -12.95 -2.55
N LEU A 144 -29.73 -13.27 -1.75
CA LEU A 144 -30.23 -14.64 -1.63
C LEU A 144 -30.75 -15.14 -2.99
N ALA A 145 -31.55 -14.35 -3.69
CA ALA A 145 -32.07 -14.70 -5.02
C ALA A 145 -30.96 -14.96 -6.05
N SER A 146 -29.99 -14.05 -6.18
CA SER A 146 -28.89 -14.19 -7.15
C SER A 146 -27.96 -15.39 -6.86
N LYS A 147 -27.85 -15.81 -5.60
CA LYS A 147 -27.02 -16.96 -5.23
C LYS A 147 -27.69 -18.29 -5.54
N PHE A 148 -29.03 -18.35 -5.49
CA PHE A 148 -29.79 -19.53 -5.91
C PHE A 148 -29.85 -19.69 -7.43
N GLU A 149 -29.72 -18.60 -8.21
CA GLU A 149 -29.67 -18.66 -9.68
C GLU A 149 -28.31 -19.09 -10.26
N ARG A 150 -27.23 -19.04 -9.46
CA ARG A 150 -25.86 -19.41 -9.89
C ARG A 150 -25.46 -20.85 -9.53
N GLN A 151 -26.39 -21.67 -9.04
CA GLN A 151 -26.23 -23.13 -8.88
C GLN A 151 -26.87 -23.87 -10.06
#